data_AF-A0A6A6SID6-F1
#
_entry.id   AF-A0A6A6SID6-F1
#
_cell.length_a   1.000
_cell.length_b   1.000
_cell.length_c   1.000
_cell.angle_alpha   90.00
_cell.angle_beta   90.00
_cell.angle_gamma   90.00
#
_symmetry.space_group_name_H-M   'P 1'
#
loop_
_entity.id
_entity.type
_entity.pdbx_description
1 polymer ?
#
loop_
_entity_poly.entity_id
_entity_poly.type
_entity_poly.pdbx_seq_one_letter_code
_entity_poly.pdbx_strand_id
1 'polypeptide(L)'
;MYHEGAWSMGDLTDEDMNCRMFTRDLGAVCVNVDYRLAPEHKFPTGIHDCWDTLLWATKNATMLQATPTRGLIVGGSSALLEG
;
A
#
# COMPACT_ATOMS: atom_id res chain seq x y z
N MET A 1 2.39 1.33 -0.31
CA MET A 1 2.42 1.48 1.14
C MET A 1 1.14 0.88 1.65
N TYR A 2 1.23 -0.13 2.51
CA TYR A 2 0.08 -0.71 3.19
C TYR A 2 0.15 -0.27 4.64
N HIS A 3 -0.91 0.34 5.16
CA HIS A 3 -0.93 0.77 6.56
C HIS A 3 -0.98 -0.42 7.52
N GLU A 4 -0.61 -0.17 8.78
CA GLU A 4 -0.71 -1.13 9.89
C GLU A 4 -2.17 -1.39 10.30
N GLY A 5 -2.37 -2.07 11.44
CA GLY A 5 -3.71 -2.21 12.04
C GLY A 5 -4.32 -3.60 11.88
N ALA A 6 -3.49 -4.63 11.68
CA ALA A 6 -3.90 -6.04 11.74
C ALA A 6 -5.12 -6.37 10.84
N TRP A 7 -5.17 -5.74 9.65
CA TRP A 7 -6.27 -5.90 8.68
C TRP A 7 -7.65 -5.47 9.18
N SER A 8 -7.72 -4.78 10.32
CA SER A 8 -8.98 -4.46 11.00
C SER A 8 -9.08 -3.00 11.48
N MET A 9 -7.99 -2.25 11.37
CA MET A 9 -7.87 -0.86 11.81
C MET A 9 -6.95 -0.10 10.86
N GLY A 10 -6.95 1.21 11.01
CA GLY A 10 -6.10 2.13 10.27
C GLY A 10 -6.76 2.71 9.02
N ASP A 11 -6.11 3.69 8.43
CA ASP A 11 -6.54 4.33 7.19
C ASP A 11 -5.35 5.01 6.48
N LEU A 12 -5.65 5.79 5.44
CA LEU A 12 -4.65 6.52 4.67
C LEU A 12 -3.78 7.48 5.50
N THR A 13 -4.22 7.92 6.67
CA THR A 13 -3.50 8.90 7.49
C THR A 13 -2.31 8.28 8.22
N ASP A 14 -2.36 7.00 8.57
CA ASP A 14 -1.31 6.30 9.30
C ASP A 14 0.03 6.34 8.54
N GLU A 15 -0.04 6.20 7.22
CA GLU A 15 1.13 6.13 6.35
C GLU A 15 1.38 7.40 5.53
N ASP A 16 0.58 8.46 5.68
CA ASP A 16 0.74 9.69 4.87
C ASP A 16 2.13 10.32 5.06
N MET A 17 2.60 10.40 6.30
CA MET A 17 3.94 10.95 6.60
C MET A 17 5.04 10.09 5.99
N ASN A 18 4.94 8.76 6.10
CA ASN A 18 5.92 7.84 5.53
C ASN A 18 5.92 7.90 3.99
N CYS A 19 4.74 7.98 3.36
CA CYS A 19 4.61 8.16 1.92
C CYS A 19 5.31 9.44 1.44
N ARG A 20 5.10 10.56 2.13
CA ARG A 20 5.77 11.84 1.81
C ARG A 20 7.28 11.74 1.97
N MET A 21 7.76 11.12 3.04
CA MET A 21 9.19 10.93 3.27
C MET A 21 9.83 10.07 2.19
N PHE A 22 9.22 8.93 1.83
CA PHE A 22 9.76 8.08 0.77
C PHE A 22 9.75 8.75 -0.60
N THR A 23 8.67 9.47 -0.94
CA THR A 23 8.65 10.22 -2.21
C THR A 23 9.72 11.30 -2.25
N ARG A 24 9.95 12.03 -1.14
CA ARG A 24 11.01 13.04 -1.03
C ARG A 24 12.40 12.42 -1.13
N ASP A 25 12.68 11.38 -0.33
CA ASP A 25 14.03 10.88 -0.11
C ASP A 25 14.49 9.91 -1.21
N LEU A 26 13.56 9.15 -1.79
CA LEU A 26 13.87 8.17 -2.84
C LEU A 26 13.57 8.71 -4.25
N GLY A 27 12.91 9.86 -4.37
CA GLY A 27 12.41 10.36 -5.66
C GLY A 27 11.42 9.39 -6.32
N ALA A 28 10.69 8.63 -5.51
CA ALA A 28 9.79 7.57 -5.95
C ALA A 28 8.33 8.00 -5.85
N VAL A 29 7.47 7.35 -6.65
CA VAL A 29 6.02 7.46 -6.51
C VAL A 29 5.57 6.51 -5.41
N CYS A 30 4.85 7.02 -4.41
CA CYS A 30 4.24 6.20 -3.38
C CYS A 30 2.74 6.03 -3.64
N VAL A 31 2.26 4.78 -3.62
CA VAL A 31 0.83 4.45 -3.69
C VAL A 31 0.39 4.06 -2.29
N ASN A 32 -0.38 4.93 -1.63
CA ASN A 32 -0.97 4.68 -0.31
C ASN A 32 -2.32 3.98 -0.49
N VAL A 33 -2.50 2.79 0.09
CA VAL A 33 -3.63 1.90 -0.21
C VAL A 33 -4.59 1.85 0.97
N ASP A 34 -5.82 2.30 0.73
CA ASP A 34 -6.94 2.20 1.66
C ASP A 34 -7.65 0.86 1.47
N TYR A 35 -7.02 -0.22 1.92
CA TYR A 35 -7.55 -1.57 1.73
C TYR A 35 -8.70 -1.84 2.69
N ARG A 36 -9.65 -2.69 2.27
CA ARG A 36 -10.82 -2.98 3.10
C ARG A 36 -10.45 -3.77 4.36
N LEU A 37 -11.12 -3.43 5.45
CA LEU A 37 -10.83 -3.95 6.80
C LEU A 37 -11.87 -4.94 7.30
N ALA A 38 -11.42 -5.85 8.15
CA ALA A 38 -12.26 -6.69 8.98
C ALA A 38 -12.82 -5.88 10.18
N PRO A 39 -13.97 -6.27 10.75
CA PRO A 39 -14.78 -7.46 10.42
C PRO A 39 -15.72 -7.29 9.21
N GLU A 40 -15.90 -6.07 8.69
CA GLU A 40 -16.82 -5.75 7.59
C GLU A 40 -16.45 -6.53 6.33
N HIS A 41 -15.15 -6.65 6.07
CA HIS A 41 -14.58 -7.38 4.95
C HIS A 41 -13.65 -8.48 5.44
N LYS A 42 -14.19 -9.71 5.51
CA LYS A 42 -13.45 -10.87 6.02
C LYS A 42 -12.19 -11.16 5.20
N PHE A 43 -11.22 -11.77 5.86
CA PHE A 43 -10.06 -12.38 5.20
C PHE A 43 -10.50 -13.26 4.01
N PRO A 44 -9.83 -13.19 2.84
CA PRO A 44 -8.60 -12.44 2.53
C PRO A 44 -8.84 -11.09 1.81
N THR A 45 -9.97 -10.41 2.05
CA THR A 45 -10.39 -9.25 1.21
C THR A 45 -9.34 -8.13 1.12
N GLY A 46 -8.83 -7.61 2.25
CA GLY A 46 -7.80 -6.57 2.24
C GLY A 46 -6.49 -6.99 1.55
N ILE A 47 -6.14 -8.28 1.63
CA ILE A 47 -4.96 -8.83 0.92
C ILE A 47 -5.17 -8.78 -0.59
N HIS A 48 -6.37 -9.13 -1.05
CA HIS A 48 -6.72 -9.02 -2.47
C HIS A 48 -6.71 -7.57 -2.94
N ASP A 49 -7.20 -6.62 -2.13
CA ASP A 49 -7.14 -5.18 -2.47
C ASP A 49 -5.70 -4.70 -2.65
N CYS A 50 -4.80 -5.09 -1.74
CA CYS A 50 -3.37 -4.80 -1.84
C CYS A 50 -2.76 -5.39 -3.11
N TRP A 51 -3.07 -6.65 -3.43
CA TRP A 51 -2.57 -7.33 -4.62
C TRP A 51 -3.09 -6.70 -5.92
N ASP A 52 -4.39 -6.45 -6.01
CA ASP A 52 -5.03 -5.83 -7.17
C ASP A 52 -4.50 -4.41 -7.38
N THR A 53 -4.24 -3.67 -6.29
CA THR A 53 -3.63 -2.34 -6.35
C THR A 53 -2.19 -2.40 -6.88
N LEU A 54 -1.40 -3.40 -6.48
CA LEU A 54 -0.05 -3.60 -7.02
C LEU A 54 -0.08 -3.89 -8.52
N LEU A 55 -0.96 -4.81 -8.95
CA LEU A 55 -1.14 -5.12 -10.38
C LEU A 55 -1.62 -3.91 -11.17
N TRP A 56 -2.55 -3.14 -10.60
CA TRP A 56 -3.04 -1.92 -11.21
C TRP A 56 -1.93 -0.87 -11.33
N ALA A 57 -1.15 -0.63 -10.27
CA ALA A 57 -0.09 0.39 -10.27
C ALA A 57 1.03 0.05 -11.26
N THR A 58 1.42 -1.22 -11.35
CA THR A 58 2.43 -1.68 -12.32
C THR A 58 1.92 -1.58 -13.76
N LYS A 59 0.65 -1.93 -14.03
CA LYS A 59 0.03 -1.78 -15.35
C LYS A 59 -0.16 -0.32 -15.76
N ASN A 60 -0.38 0.58 -14.80
CA ASN A 60 -0.64 2.01 -15.03
C ASN A 60 0.56 2.90 -14.68
N ALA A 61 1.77 2.35 -14.60
CA ALA A 61 2.94 3.08 -14.11
C ALA A 61 3.23 4.38 -14.89
N THR A 62 3.02 4.38 -16.21
CA THR A 62 3.16 5.59 -17.04
C THR A 62 2.20 6.70 -16.60
N MET A 63 0.95 6.37 -16.25
CA MET A 63 -0.03 7.34 -15.75
C MET A 63 0.40 7.92 -14.41
N LEU A 64 1.00 7.09 -13.56
CA LEU A 64 1.53 7.48 -12.26
C LEU A 64 2.89 8.19 -12.35
N GLN A 65 3.46 8.36 -13.55
CA GLN A 65 4.82 8.86 -13.77
C GLN A 65 5.89 8.01 -13.04
N ALA A 66 5.60 6.73 -12.80
CA ALA A 66 6.49 5.78 -12.17
C ALA A 66 7.26 4.96 -13.22
N THR A 67 8.45 4.46 -12.86
CA THR A 67 9.28 3.60 -13.72
C THR A 67 9.63 2.30 -13.00
N PRO A 68 8.77 1.26 -13.03
CA PRO A 68 8.97 0.02 -12.27
C PRO A 68 10.26 -0.74 -12.64
N THR A 69 10.74 -0.56 -13.87
CA THR A 69 12.01 -1.14 -14.34
C THR A 69 13.25 -0.58 -13.63
N ARG A 70 13.13 0.58 -12.97
CA ARG A 70 14.21 1.15 -12.12
C ARG A 70 14.18 0.61 -10.69
N GLY A 71 13.09 -0.05 -10.29
CA GLY A 71 12.90 -0.58 -8.95
C GLY A 71 11.44 -0.51 -8.52
N LEU A 72 11.05 -1.46 -7.68
CA LEU A 72 9.72 -1.55 -7.08
C LEU A 72 9.89 -1.97 -5.62
N ILE A 73 9.30 -1.23 -4.70
CA ILE A 73 9.29 -1.53 -3.26
C ILE A 73 7.85 -1.77 -2.86
N VAL A 74 7.58 -2.94 -2.27
CA VAL A 74 6.28 -3.30 -1.71
C VAL A 74 6.46 -3.53 -0.22
N GLY A 75 5.74 -2.77 0.59
CA GLY A 75 5.88 -2.78 2.03
C GLY A 75 4.95 -1.78 2.71
N GLY A 76 5.07 -1.73 4.03
CA GLY A 76 4.21 -0.99 4.94
C GLY A 76 4.66 -1.18 6.38
N SER A 77 4.23 -0.31 7.28
CA SER A 77 4.33 -0.56 8.73
C SER A 77 3.42 -1.75 9.03
N SER A 78 3.92 -2.74 9.76
CA SER A 78 3.41 -4.11 9.72
C SER A 78 1.89 -4.24 9.92
N ALA A 79 1.19 -4.82 8.94
CA ALA A 79 -0.13 -5.42 9.14
C ALA A 79 0.03 -6.72 9.96
N LEU A 80 0.20 -6.59 11.27
CA LEU A 80 0.39 -7.74 12.18
C LEU A 80 -0.78 -8.73 12.05
N LEU A 81 -0.51 -9.91 11.50
CA LEU A 81 -1.32 -11.11 11.67
C LEU A 81 -0.54 -11.99 12.66
N GLU A 82 -0.92 -11.96 13.95
CA GLU A 82 -0.62 -13.10 14.82
C GLU A 82 -1.75 -14.13 14.66
N GLY A 83 -1.39 -15.37 14.33
CA GLY A 83 -2.28 -16.54 14.30
C GLY A 83 -2.34 -17.26 12.96
#